data_AF-A0A6A3AVZ2-F1
#
_entry.id   AF-A0A6A3AVZ2-F1
#
_cell.length_a   1.000
_cell.length_b   1.000
_cell.length_c   1.000
_cell.angle_alpha   90.00
_cell.angle_beta   90.00
_cell.angle_gamma   90.00
#
_symmetry.space_group_name_H-M   'P 1'
#
loop_
_entity.id
_entity.type
_entity.pdbx_description
1 polymer ?
#
loop_
_entity_poly.entity_id
_entity_poly.type
_entity_poly.pdbx_seq_one_letter_code
_entity_poly.pdbx_strand_id
1 'polypeptide(L)'
;MLEILKRDHSEEETNPLDEVVDDSTFLMRLFRRSCQEVELTSMICPLKRRKRFLRALASRELSKMIEPWDPWWLKPAAKTICLSKDGARLVQPIVSPKDDSQTNQPSEIPRGPETALPSLRKLVSTEPSPLLAVHLVDVVYGYCFTLRVYDGDWQPEPLGSAMVVFSISCVLGQVGQPENVWEALCYAWRKPALRLTGTSVACNLD
;
A
#
# COMPACT_ATOMS: atom_id res chain seq x y z
N MET A 1 -65.99 27.77 13.01
CA MET A 1 -64.65 27.90 12.38
C MET A 1 -64.21 26.50 11.97
N LEU A 2 -64.93 25.93 11.00
CA LEU A 2 -64.93 24.51 10.61
C LEU A 2 -64.86 24.44 9.07
N GLU A 3 -63.88 25.10 8.47
CA GLU A 3 -63.78 25.22 7.00
C GLU A 3 -62.32 25.21 6.52
N ILE A 4 -61.50 24.26 6.98
CA ILE A 4 -60.27 23.84 6.26
C ILE A 4 -60.02 22.33 6.50
N LEU A 5 -61.07 21.52 6.49
CA LEU A 5 -61.02 20.06 6.55
C LEU A 5 -61.66 19.45 5.30
N LYS A 6 -61.23 19.90 4.11
CA LYS A 6 -61.57 19.25 2.84
C LYS A 6 -60.68 19.70 1.68
N ARG A 7 -59.55 19.02 1.48
CA ARG A 7 -58.96 18.83 0.14
C ARG A 7 -57.99 17.65 0.15
N ASP A 8 -58.46 16.59 -0.50
CA ASP A 8 -57.72 15.55 -1.21
C ASP A 8 -57.02 14.46 -0.38
N HIS A 9 -57.82 13.48 0.04
CA HIS A 9 -57.45 12.08 -0.16
C HIS A 9 -57.55 11.78 -1.67
N SER A 10 -56.43 11.91 -2.38
CA SER A 10 -56.20 11.20 -3.64
C SER A 10 -55.10 10.18 -3.37
N GLU A 11 -55.49 8.93 -3.52
CA GLU A 11 -54.70 7.71 -3.45
C GLU A 11 -53.36 7.86 -4.19
N GLU A 12 -52.25 7.71 -3.46
CA GLU A 12 -51.02 7.22 -4.04
C GLU A 12 -50.39 6.28 -3.00
N GLU A 13 -50.80 5.01 -3.04
CA GLU A 13 -50.02 3.89 -2.53
C GLU A 13 -48.65 3.92 -3.20
N THR A 14 -47.73 4.71 -2.65
CA THR A 14 -46.31 4.52 -2.91
C THR A 14 -45.80 3.57 -1.85
N ASN A 15 -45.63 2.32 -2.24
CA ASN A 15 -44.98 1.25 -1.49
C ASN A 15 -43.83 1.81 -0.61
N PRO A 16 -43.86 1.64 0.73
CA PRO A 16 -42.73 1.96 1.58
C PRO A 16 -41.72 0.80 1.56
N LEU A 17 -41.29 0.41 0.36
CA LEU A 17 -40.36 -0.70 0.13
C LEU A 17 -39.35 -0.32 -0.96
N ASP A 18 -38.56 0.73 -0.70
CA ASP A 18 -37.20 0.81 -1.26
C ASP A 18 -36.31 1.85 -0.55
N GLU A 19 -36.45 2.01 0.77
CA GLU A 19 -35.36 2.58 1.58
C GLU A 19 -34.28 1.51 1.82
N VAL A 20 -33.71 0.97 0.73
CA VAL A 20 -32.35 0.46 0.81
C VAL A 20 -31.50 1.71 0.97
N VAL A 21 -31.13 2.01 2.21
CA VAL A 21 -30.09 2.98 2.53
C VAL A 21 -28.88 2.60 1.69
N ASP A 22 -28.77 3.28 0.56
CA ASP A 22 -27.89 2.89 -0.53
C ASP A 22 -26.46 3.05 -0.02
N ASP A 23 -25.78 1.94 0.26
CA ASP A 23 -24.34 1.89 0.59
C ASP A 23 -23.53 2.72 -0.42
N SER A 24 -24.04 2.89 -1.65
CA SER A 24 -23.43 3.77 -2.65
C SER A 24 -23.47 5.25 -2.25
N THR A 25 -24.50 5.73 -1.54
CA THR A 25 -24.52 7.11 -1.00
C THR A 25 -23.52 7.30 0.14
N PHE A 26 -23.30 6.29 0.98
CA PHE A 26 -22.27 6.32 2.01
C PHE A 26 -20.86 6.33 1.40
N LEU A 27 -20.58 5.41 0.47
CA LEU A 27 -19.32 5.38 -0.28
C LEU A 27 -19.11 6.65 -1.10
N MET A 28 -20.17 7.25 -1.65
CA MET A 28 -20.08 8.50 -2.40
C MET A 28 -19.76 9.69 -1.48
N ARG A 29 -20.29 9.71 -0.25
CA ARG A 29 -19.91 10.69 0.79
C ARG A 29 -18.45 10.50 1.23
N LEU A 30 -18.01 9.25 1.43
CA LEU A 30 -16.62 8.94 1.77
C LEU A 30 -15.65 9.34 0.66
N PHE A 31 -15.96 9.01 -0.59
CA PHE A 31 -15.17 9.43 -1.77
C PHE A 31 -15.15 10.95 -1.89
N ARG A 32 -16.28 11.64 -1.67
CA ARG A 32 -16.31 13.12 -1.70
C ARG A 32 -15.40 13.73 -0.63
N ARG A 33 -15.30 13.10 0.54
CA ARG A 33 -14.41 13.53 1.63
C ARG A 33 -12.94 13.23 1.32
N SER A 34 -12.65 12.09 0.68
CA SER A 34 -11.29 11.72 0.24
C SER A 34 -10.80 12.55 -0.96
N CYS A 35 -11.70 12.96 -1.85
CA CYS A 35 -11.37 13.76 -3.04
C CYS A 35 -11.43 15.28 -2.80
N GLN A 36 -11.70 15.74 -1.58
CA GLN A 36 -11.49 17.16 -1.24
C GLN A 36 -10.01 17.55 -1.31
N GLU A 37 -9.08 16.59 -1.25
CA GLU A 37 -7.65 16.82 -1.51
C GLU A 37 -7.27 16.75 -3.01
N VAL A 38 -8.18 16.32 -3.90
CA VAL A 38 -7.90 16.18 -5.33
C VAL A 38 -9.05 16.75 -6.16
N GLU A 39 -9.00 18.06 -6.41
CA GLU A 39 -9.97 18.84 -7.21
C GLU A 39 -10.18 18.30 -8.65
N LEU A 40 -9.32 17.41 -9.14
CA LEU A 40 -9.35 16.93 -10.53
C LEU A 40 -10.47 15.91 -10.84
N THR A 41 -11.09 15.26 -9.86
CA THR A 41 -12.04 14.15 -10.15
C THR A 41 -13.43 14.61 -10.59
N SER A 42 -13.79 15.88 -10.43
CA SER A 42 -15.13 16.39 -10.78
C SER A 42 -15.34 16.59 -12.29
N MET A 43 -14.28 16.87 -13.06
CA MET A 43 -14.37 17.07 -14.51
C MET A 43 -14.20 15.80 -15.35
N ILE A 44 -13.66 14.72 -14.79
CA ILE A 44 -13.18 13.57 -15.58
C ILE A 44 -14.20 12.41 -15.64
N CYS A 45 -15.21 12.38 -14.78
CA CYS A 45 -16.15 11.25 -14.72
C CYS A 45 -17.62 11.68 -14.54
N PRO A 46 -18.50 11.46 -15.54
CA PRO A 46 -19.94 11.68 -15.39
C PRO A 46 -20.51 10.90 -14.19
N LEU A 47 -21.41 11.52 -13.41
CA LEU A 47 -22.06 10.95 -12.21
C LEU A 47 -22.56 9.50 -12.41
N LYS A 48 -23.07 9.17 -13.61
CA LYS A 48 -23.53 7.82 -13.98
C LYS A 48 -22.40 6.78 -14.02
N ARG A 49 -21.21 7.15 -14.54
CA ARG A 49 -20.03 6.27 -14.56
C ARG A 49 -19.48 6.07 -13.14
N ARG A 50 -19.47 7.13 -12.33
CA ARG A 50 -19.06 7.07 -10.91
C ARG A 50 -19.95 6.15 -10.07
N LYS A 51 -21.28 6.24 -10.19
CA LYS A 51 -22.20 5.33 -9.48
C LYS A 51 -21.99 3.86 -9.88
N ARG A 52 -21.75 3.59 -11.17
CA ARG A 52 -21.44 2.22 -11.64
C ARG A 52 -20.11 1.72 -11.07
N PHE A 53 -19.08 2.57 -11.04
CA PHE A 53 -17.79 2.24 -10.46
C PHE A 53 -17.90 1.93 -8.96
N LEU A 54 -18.60 2.78 -8.19
CA LEU A 54 -18.82 2.55 -6.76
C LEU A 54 -19.62 1.26 -6.50
N ARG A 55 -20.62 0.95 -7.33
CA ARG A 55 -21.34 -0.31 -7.26
C ARG A 55 -20.44 -1.51 -7.56
N ALA A 56 -19.57 -1.39 -8.56
CA ALA A 56 -18.59 -2.42 -8.90
C ALA A 56 -17.50 -2.60 -7.82
N LEU A 57 -17.18 -1.54 -7.06
CA LEU A 57 -16.33 -1.61 -5.87
C LEU A 57 -17.04 -2.37 -4.74
N ALA A 58 -18.30 -2.00 -4.46
CA ALA A 58 -19.10 -2.65 -3.42
C ALA A 58 -19.36 -4.14 -3.72
N SER A 59 -19.58 -4.49 -5.00
CA SER A 59 -19.76 -5.88 -5.45
C SER A 59 -18.46 -6.69 -5.54
N ARG A 60 -17.28 -6.08 -5.26
CA ARG A 60 -15.96 -6.68 -5.43
C ARG A 60 -15.70 -7.20 -6.85
N GLU A 61 -16.40 -6.67 -7.85
CA GLU A 61 -16.12 -6.99 -9.26
C GLU A 61 -14.80 -6.37 -9.71
N LEU A 62 -14.50 -5.16 -9.23
CA LEU A 62 -13.24 -4.47 -9.57
C LEU A 62 -12.01 -5.17 -8.99
N SER A 63 -12.11 -5.84 -7.84
CA SER A 63 -10.97 -6.60 -7.30
C SER A 63 -10.61 -7.80 -8.15
N LYS A 64 -11.52 -8.29 -9.01
CA LYS A 64 -11.22 -9.36 -9.98
C LYS A 64 -10.51 -8.85 -11.23
N MET A 65 -10.55 -7.54 -11.46
CA MET A 65 -9.94 -6.89 -12.63
C MET A 65 -8.53 -6.36 -12.34
N ILE A 66 -8.15 -6.25 -11.06
CA ILE A 66 -6.86 -5.76 -10.62
C ILE A 66 -6.04 -6.97 -10.19
N GLU A 67 -4.89 -7.18 -10.83
CA GLU A 67 -3.96 -8.22 -10.41
C GLU A 67 -3.30 -7.80 -9.08
N PRO A 68 -3.27 -8.67 -8.07
CA PRO A 68 -2.59 -8.34 -6.83
C PRO A 68 -1.09 -8.22 -7.08
N TRP A 69 -0.43 -7.27 -6.41
CA TRP A 69 1.02 -7.19 -6.45
C TRP A 69 1.67 -8.48 -5.92
N ASP A 70 2.50 -9.09 -6.77
CA ASP A 70 3.34 -10.23 -6.44
C ASP A 70 4.73 -9.77 -5.97
N PRO A 71 5.15 -10.11 -4.74
CA PRO A 71 6.44 -9.68 -4.22
C PRO A 71 7.60 -10.25 -5.03
N TRP A 72 8.54 -9.38 -5.39
CA TRP A 72 9.68 -9.75 -6.23
C TRP A 72 10.52 -10.89 -5.63
N TRP A 73 10.61 -10.98 -4.30
CA TRP A 73 11.37 -12.03 -3.61
C TRP A 73 10.77 -13.43 -3.71
N LEU A 74 9.49 -13.57 -4.09
CA LEU A 74 8.88 -14.87 -4.38
C LEU A 74 9.13 -15.33 -5.81
N LYS A 75 9.55 -14.44 -6.71
CA LYS A 75 9.79 -14.77 -8.11
C LYS A 75 11.02 -15.70 -8.23
N PRO A 76 11.02 -16.70 -9.14
CA PRO A 76 12.17 -17.58 -9.35
C PRO A 76 13.45 -16.82 -9.68
N ALA A 77 13.34 -15.70 -10.38
CA ALA A 77 14.48 -14.85 -10.73
C ALA A 77 15.16 -14.23 -9.49
N ALA A 78 14.46 -14.07 -8.35
CA ALA A 78 15.09 -13.59 -7.10
C ALA A 78 16.12 -14.57 -6.53
N LYS A 79 16.01 -15.87 -6.86
CA LYS A 79 17.02 -16.88 -6.47
C LYS A 79 18.38 -16.65 -7.13
N THR A 80 18.43 -15.87 -8.21
CA THR A 80 19.68 -15.52 -8.91
C THR A 80 20.44 -14.38 -8.23
N ILE A 81 19.84 -13.74 -7.22
CA ILE A 81 20.50 -12.70 -6.43
C ILE A 81 21.53 -13.39 -5.52
N CYS A 82 22.80 -13.27 -5.85
CA CYS A 82 23.91 -13.69 -5.01
C CYS A 82 24.70 -12.48 -4.56
N LEU A 83 24.79 -12.28 -3.24
CA LEU A 83 25.60 -11.23 -2.62
C LEU A 83 26.88 -11.83 -2.05
N SER A 84 27.97 -11.07 -2.12
CA SER A 84 29.25 -11.39 -1.48
C SER A 84 29.13 -11.24 0.04
N LYS A 85 30.16 -11.70 0.78
CA LYS A 85 30.25 -11.47 2.23
C LYS A 85 30.24 -9.98 2.59
N ASP A 86 30.71 -9.14 1.67
CA ASP A 86 30.75 -7.68 1.81
C ASP A 86 29.50 -7.01 1.24
N GLY A 87 28.48 -7.78 0.85
CA GLY A 87 27.19 -7.29 0.36
C GLY A 87 27.16 -6.88 -1.11
N ALA A 88 28.27 -6.96 -1.85
CA ALA A 88 28.30 -6.62 -3.28
C ALA A 88 27.63 -7.70 -4.14
N ARG A 89 26.96 -7.31 -5.23
CA ARG A 89 26.35 -8.24 -6.19
C ARG A 89 27.42 -9.07 -6.93
N LEU A 90 27.34 -10.40 -6.83
CA LEU A 90 28.28 -11.33 -7.48
C LEU A 90 27.94 -11.65 -8.93
N VAL A 91 26.64 -11.64 -9.28
CA VAL A 91 26.17 -12.02 -10.61
C VAL A 91 25.72 -10.76 -11.37
N GLN A 92 26.44 -10.39 -12.43
CA GLN A 92 26.07 -9.29 -13.31
C GLN A 92 25.55 -9.83 -14.65
N PRO A 93 24.43 -9.30 -15.20
CA PRO A 93 24.01 -9.61 -16.55
C PRO A 93 25.09 -9.17 -17.54
N ILE A 94 25.48 -10.04 -18.46
CA ILE A 94 26.41 -9.67 -19.53
C ILE A 94 25.64 -8.77 -20.51
N VAL A 95 25.90 -7.46 -20.44
CA VAL A 95 25.41 -6.51 -21.46
C VAL A 95 26.20 -6.79 -22.74
N SER A 96 25.55 -7.43 -23.70
CA SER A 96 26.16 -7.63 -25.02
C SER A 96 26.17 -6.29 -25.76
N PRO A 97 27.32 -5.79 -26.25
CA PRO A 97 27.47 -4.45 -26.82
C PRO A 97 26.85 -4.29 -28.23
N LYS A 98 25.81 -5.05 -28.57
CA LYS A 98 25.15 -4.99 -29.88
C LYS A 98 23.65 -4.67 -29.84
N ASP A 99 23.06 -4.49 -28.65
CA ASP A 99 21.66 -4.08 -28.51
C ASP A 99 21.56 -2.72 -27.81
N ASP A 100 22.01 -1.67 -28.49
CA ASP A 100 21.85 -0.26 -28.08
C ASP A 100 20.39 0.25 -28.14
N SER A 101 19.39 -0.64 -28.14
CA SER A 101 17.99 -0.24 -28.32
C SER A 101 16.99 -0.71 -27.26
N GLN A 102 17.36 -1.56 -26.27
CA GLN A 102 16.41 -1.97 -25.23
C GLN A 102 17.07 -2.35 -23.90
N THR A 103 17.36 -1.40 -23.00
CA THR A 103 17.57 -1.76 -21.56
C THR A 103 17.27 -0.63 -20.57
N ASN A 104 16.25 0.19 -20.83
CA ASN A 104 15.61 1.01 -19.78
C ASN A 104 14.28 0.40 -19.32
N GLN A 105 14.14 -0.93 -19.41
CA GLN A 105 13.06 -1.62 -18.71
C GLN A 105 13.47 -1.75 -17.24
N PRO A 106 12.68 -1.25 -16.26
CA PRO A 106 12.94 -1.51 -14.86
C PRO A 106 12.92 -3.03 -14.69
N SER A 107 14.05 -3.60 -14.26
CA SER A 107 14.08 -5.00 -13.89
C SER A 107 13.09 -5.21 -12.75
N GLU A 108 12.20 -6.19 -12.87
CA GLU A 108 11.18 -6.51 -11.85
C GLU A 108 11.78 -6.80 -10.45
N ILE A 109 13.09 -7.04 -10.41
CA ILE A 109 13.88 -7.25 -9.20
C ILE A 109 14.76 -6.03 -8.97
N PRO A 110 14.79 -5.48 -7.74
CA PRO A 110 15.68 -4.37 -7.41
C PRO A 110 17.14 -4.77 -7.61
N ARG A 111 17.92 -3.87 -8.22
CA ARG A 111 19.36 -4.09 -8.40
C ARG A 111 20.05 -3.99 -7.04
N GLY A 112 20.75 -5.06 -6.65
CA GLY A 112 21.60 -5.04 -5.45
C GLY A 112 22.77 -4.06 -5.61
N PRO A 113 23.44 -3.68 -4.50
CA PRO A 113 24.55 -2.73 -4.55
C PRO A 113 25.72 -3.27 -5.38
N GLU A 114 26.25 -2.41 -6.26
CA GLU A 114 27.39 -2.73 -7.14
C GLU A 114 28.72 -2.69 -6.40
N THR A 115 28.82 -1.83 -5.39
CA THR A 115 30.01 -1.68 -4.54
C THR A 115 29.82 -2.46 -3.23
N ALA A 116 30.94 -2.95 -2.70
CA ALA A 116 30.97 -3.58 -1.38
C ALA A 116 30.51 -2.58 -0.30
N LEU A 117 29.59 -3.01 0.56
CA LEU A 117 29.11 -2.20 1.67
C LEU A 117 30.23 -2.10 2.72
N PRO A 118 30.54 -0.89 3.22
CA PRO A 118 31.52 -0.74 4.27
C PRO A 118 31.03 -1.44 5.55
N SER A 119 31.96 -2.08 6.27
CA SER A 119 31.64 -2.67 7.58
C SER A 119 31.06 -1.63 8.53
N LEU A 120 30.05 -2.00 9.31
CA LEU A 120 29.40 -1.12 10.29
C LEU A 120 30.39 -0.47 11.27
N ARG A 121 31.47 -1.18 11.62
CA ARG A 121 32.54 -0.68 12.49
C ARG A 121 33.31 0.51 11.89
N LYS A 122 33.25 0.70 10.58
CA LYS A 122 33.85 1.87 9.90
C LYS A 122 32.91 3.07 9.89
N LEU A 123 31.60 2.84 10.07
CA LEU A 123 30.57 3.89 10.03
C LEU A 123 30.25 4.42 11.42
N VAL A 124 30.47 3.61 12.46
CA VAL A 124 30.10 3.92 13.84
C VAL A 124 31.36 3.89 14.72
N SER A 125 31.52 4.92 15.55
CA SER A 125 32.66 5.04 16.49
C SER A 125 32.54 4.05 17.66
N THR A 126 31.30 3.67 18.01
CA THR A 126 30.94 2.72 19.06
C THR A 126 30.58 1.34 18.50
N GLU A 127 30.62 0.32 19.36
CA GLU A 127 30.14 -1.01 18.99
C GLU A 127 28.65 -0.97 18.62
N PRO A 128 28.23 -1.66 17.55
CA PRO A 128 26.83 -1.70 17.14
C PRO A 128 25.99 -2.37 18.23
N SER A 129 24.81 -1.81 18.48
CA SER A 129 23.87 -2.37 19.47
C SER A 129 23.50 -3.81 19.13
N PRO A 130 23.44 -4.73 20.13
CA PRO A 130 22.98 -6.09 19.92
C PRO A 130 21.50 -6.16 19.47
N LEU A 131 20.72 -5.09 19.72
CA LEU A 131 19.31 -4.99 19.32
C LEU A 131 19.13 -4.62 17.84
N LEU A 132 20.21 -4.36 17.10
CA LEU A 132 20.11 -3.98 15.68
C LEU A 132 19.38 -5.05 14.83
N ALA A 133 19.53 -6.32 15.17
CA ALA A 133 18.81 -7.41 14.50
C ALA A 133 17.29 -7.34 14.74
N VAL A 134 16.87 -6.92 15.93
CA VAL A 134 15.45 -6.71 16.26
C VAL A 134 14.91 -5.48 15.53
N HIS A 135 15.69 -4.40 15.50
CA HIS A 135 15.32 -3.17 14.79
C HIS A 135 15.16 -3.42 13.28
N LEU A 136 15.94 -4.32 12.70
CA LEU A 136 15.82 -4.69 11.29
C LEU A 136 14.46 -5.29 10.96
N VAL A 137 13.82 -6.02 11.89
CA VAL A 137 12.48 -6.60 11.65
C VAL A 137 11.43 -5.50 11.45
N ASP A 138 11.47 -4.45 12.27
CA ASP A 138 10.58 -3.28 12.12
C ASP A 138 10.79 -2.59 10.76
N VAL A 139 12.05 -2.40 10.35
CA VAL A 139 12.39 -1.79 9.06
C VAL A 139 11.95 -2.65 7.87
N VAL A 140 12.16 -3.97 7.93
CA VAL A 140 11.73 -4.91 6.89
C VAL A 140 10.22 -4.95 6.79
N TYR A 141 9.51 -4.93 7.91
CA TYR A 141 8.05 -4.81 7.91
C TYR A 141 7.61 -3.51 7.22
N GLY A 142 8.24 -2.38 7.56
CA GLY A 142 7.96 -1.09 6.93
C GLY A 142 8.18 -1.11 5.43
N TYR A 143 9.27 -1.72 4.96
CA TYR A 143 9.54 -1.92 3.53
C TYR A 143 8.44 -2.74 2.84
N CYS A 144 8.09 -3.90 3.39
CA CYS A 144 7.05 -4.77 2.84
C CYS A 144 5.69 -4.05 2.79
N PHE A 145 5.34 -3.31 3.84
CA PHE A 145 4.11 -2.54 3.91
C PHE A 145 4.08 -1.43 2.84
N THR A 146 5.16 -0.66 2.71
CA THR A 146 5.27 0.39 1.70
C THR A 146 5.14 -0.19 0.29
N LEU A 147 5.82 -1.30 -0.02
CA LEU A 147 5.65 -1.93 -1.33
C LEU A 147 4.21 -2.39 -1.57
N ARG A 148 3.51 -2.87 -0.55
CA ARG A 148 2.10 -3.24 -0.68
C ARG A 148 1.19 -2.04 -0.92
N VAL A 149 1.49 -0.88 -0.33
CA VAL A 149 0.75 0.37 -0.56
C VAL A 149 0.95 0.90 -1.99
N TYR A 150 2.15 0.69 -2.55
CA TYR A 150 2.54 1.14 -3.88
C TYR A 150 2.44 0.06 -4.96
N ASP A 151 1.78 -1.08 -4.69
CA ASP A 151 1.68 -2.23 -5.59
C ASP A 151 3.02 -2.65 -6.24
N GLY A 152 4.10 -2.54 -5.46
CA GLY A 152 5.47 -2.85 -5.87
C GLY A 152 6.25 -1.71 -6.54
N ASP A 153 5.58 -0.65 -6.99
CA ASP A 153 6.20 0.46 -7.69
C ASP A 153 6.16 1.77 -6.89
N TRP A 154 7.21 1.96 -6.07
CA TRP A 154 7.41 3.16 -5.27
C TRP A 154 8.12 4.30 -6.03
N GLN A 155 8.68 4.02 -7.22
CA GLN A 155 9.51 4.96 -7.96
C GLN A 155 8.77 6.23 -8.43
N PRO A 156 7.47 6.20 -8.76
CA PRO A 156 6.73 7.40 -9.12
C PRO A 156 6.65 8.44 -8.00
N GLU A 157 6.71 8.00 -6.74
CA GLU A 157 6.62 8.88 -5.56
C GLU A 157 7.63 8.46 -4.47
N PRO A 158 8.93 8.72 -4.67
CA PRO A 158 9.97 8.26 -3.76
C PRO A 158 9.91 8.95 -2.39
N LEU A 159 9.48 10.22 -2.35
CA LEU A 159 9.31 10.95 -1.10
C LEU A 159 8.11 10.41 -0.30
N GLY A 160 6.97 10.19 -0.97
CA GLY A 160 5.77 9.64 -0.34
C GLY A 160 6.03 8.24 0.23
N SER A 161 6.66 7.37 -0.56
CA SER A 161 7.03 6.02 -0.10
C SER A 161 7.99 6.04 1.09
N ALA A 162 8.98 6.93 1.12
CA ALA A 162 9.83 7.12 2.29
C ALA A 162 9.02 7.55 3.52
N MET A 163 8.11 8.52 3.37
CA MET A 163 7.25 8.97 4.45
C MET A 163 6.35 7.86 4.99
N VAL A 164 5.86 6.94 4.14
CA VAL A 164 5.12 5.76 4.58
C VAL A 164 5.98 4.87 5.47
N VAL A 165 7.23 4.57 5.06
CA VAL A 165 8.18 3.81 5.89
C VAL A 165 8.41 4.48 7.25
N PHE A 166 8.63 5.80 7.29
CA PHE A 166 8.83 6.54 8.53
C PHE A 166 7.57 6.54 9.42
N SER A 167 6.39 6.59 8.82
CA SER A 167 5.13 6.62 9.58
C SER A 167 4.81 5.30 10.28
N ILE A 168 5.23 4.17 9.69
CA ILE A 168 4.97 2.83 10.22
C ILE A 168 6.09 2.34 11.14
N SER A 169 7.35 2.58 10.78
CA SER A 169 8.53 2.12 11.53
C SER A 169 8.70 2.91 12.82
N CYS A 170 8.67 2.23 13.96
CA CYS A 170 8.96 2.88 15.24
C CYS A 170 10.44 3.23 15.37
N VAL A 171 11.35 2.44 14.77
CA VAL A 171 12.79 2.67 14.81
C VAL A 171 13.18 3.91 14.01
N LEU A 172 12.69 4.03 12.76
CA LEU A 172 13.08 5.13 11.88
C LEU A 172 12.30 6.42 12.17
N GLY A 173 11.02 6.33 12.50
CA GLY A 173 10.16 7.51 12.68
C GLY A 173 10.11 8.06 14.10
N GLN A 174 10.31 7.22 15.11
CA GLN A 174 10.09 7.57 16.53
C GLN A 174 11.30 7.26 17.42
N VAL A 175 12.41 6.78 16.85
CA VAL A 175 13.62 6.35 17.59
C VAL A 175 13.27 5.30 18.66
N GLY A 176 12.28 4.45 18.35
CA GLY A 176 11.90 3.32 19.19
C GLY A 176 13.04 2.31 19.31
N GLN A 177 13.17 1.69 20.47
CA GLN A 177 14.17 0.67 20.75
C GLN A 177 13.47 -0.63 21.15
N PRO A 178 12.84 -1.34 20.19
CA PRO A 178 12.23 -2.63 20.50
C PRO A 178 13.30 -3.61 20.98
N GLU A 179 13.08 -4.20 22.14
CA GLU A 179 14.06 -5.12 22.74
C GLU A 179 13.90 -6.54 22.20
N ASN A 180 12.71 -6.87 21.70
CA ASN A 180 12.39 -8.17 21.15
C ASN A 180 11.54 -8.08 19.87
N VAL A 181 11.56 -9.15 19.09
CA VAL A 181 10.86 -9.23 17.79
C VAL A 181 9.36 -9.03 17.93
N TRP A 182 8.76 -9.57 19.00
CA TRP A 182 7.34 -9.45 19.25
C TRP A 182 6.92 -8.00 19.48
N GLU A 183 7.72 -7.25 20.23
CA GLU A 183 7.51 -5.84 20.50
C GLU A 183 7.63 -5.01 19.21
N ALA A 184 8.65 -5.27 18.38
CA ALA A 184 8.79 -4.65 17.06
C ALA A 184 7.53 -4.86 16.20
N LEU A 185 7.01 -6.08 16.14
CA LEU A 185 5.77 -6.40 15.40
C LEU A 185 4.54 -5.73 16.01
N CYS A 186 4.41 -5.72 17.34
CA CYS A 186 3.31 -5.07 18.03
C CYS A 186 3.26 -3.56 17.74
N TYR A 187 4.41 -2.88 17.71
CA TYR A 187 4.48 -1.47 17.34
C TYR A 187 3.99 -1.23 15.92
N ALA A 188 4.45 -2.05 14.99
CA ALA A 188 4.06 -1.95 13.59
C ALA A 188 2.55 -2.20 13.38
N TRP A 189 1.98 -3.23 14.02
CA TRP A 189 0.57 -3.60 13.91
C TRP A 189 -0.40 -2.61 14.56
N ARG A 190 0.04 -1.86 15.58
CA ARG A 190 -0.82 -0.89 16.27
C ARG A 190 -1.06 0.39 15.46
N LYS A 191 -0.34 0.62 14.37
CA LYS A 191 -0.44 1.85 13.59
C LYS A 191 -1.74 1.89 12.77
N PRO A 192 -2.45 3.04 12.73
CA PRO A 192 -3.74 3.17 12.05
C PRO A 192 -3.65 3.06 10.52
N ALA A 193 -2.45 3.18 9.93
CA ALA A 193 -2.22 2.96 8.50
C ALA A 193 -2.71 1.58 8.01
N LEU A 194 -2.69 0.57 8.90
CA LEU A 194 -3.18 -0.79 8.65
C LEU A 194 -4.70 -0.96 8.78
N ARG A 195 -5.42 0.06 9.28
CA ARG A 195 -6.88 0.01 9.44
C ARG A 195 -7.63 0.57 8.24
N LEU A 196 -6.98 1.44 7.47
CA LEU A 196 -7.54 2.04 6.24
C LEU A 196 -7.36 1.12 5.03
N THR A 197 -6.26 0.37 4.99
CA THR A 197 -6.09 -0.76 4.09
C THR A 197 -6.79 -1.95 4.74
N GLY A 198 -7.99 -2.32 4.28
CA GLY A 198 -8.72 -3.51 4.75
C GLY A 198 -8.03 -4.83 4.42
N THR A 199 -6.70 -4.89 4.46
CA THR A 199 -5.89 -6.09 4.33
C THR A 199 -6.04 -6.90 5.60
N SER A 200 -7.06 -7.77 5.59
CA SER A 200 -7.09 -8.97 6.41
C SER A 200 -5.72 -9.64 6.25
N VAL A 201 -4.95 -9.68 7.34
CA VAL A 201 -3.76 -10.51 7.45
C VAL A 201 -4.25 -11.96 7.49
N ALA A 202 -4.68 -12.47 6.34
CA ALA A 202 -4.77 -13.90 6.09
C ALA A 202 -3.36 -14.33 5.70
N CYS A 203 -2.49 -14.44 6.69
CA CYS A 203 -1.40 -15.38 6.60
C CYS A 203 -2.06 -16.76 6.50
N ASN A 204 -2.22 -17.26 5.28
CA ASN A 204 -2.39 -18.70 5.06
C ASN A 204 -1.07 -19.35 5.50
N LEU A 205 -0.99 -19.62 6.80
CA LEU A 205 -0.14 -20.66 7.36
C LEU A 205 -0.97 -21.93 7.26
N ASP A 206 -0.87 -22.60 6.12
CA ASP A 206 -1.06 -24.04 6.04
C ASP A 206 0.27 -24.73 6.40
#